data_AF-A0A8T4EQV9-F1
#
_entry.id   AF-A0A8T4EQV9-F1
#
_cell.length_a   1.000
_cell.length_b   1.000
_cell.length_c   1.000
_cell.angle_alpha   90.00
_cell.angle_beta   90.00
_cell.angle_gamma   90.00
#
_symmetry.space_group_name_H-M   'P 1'
#
loop_
_entity.id
_entity.type
_entity.pdbx_description
1 polymer ?
#
loop_
_entity_poly.entity_id
_entity_poly.type
_entity_poly.pdbx_seq_one_letter_code
_entity_poly.pdbx_strand_id
1 'polypeptide(L)'
;MSGSLRTDPRPIRAARRARFPVVRVRRPGHRRHHPAPPADVRAALRAFGEEFYYGVRSVELRPAPAPGVGAVAGVGADSRLVFGSLVGPGEIVLYDQPLPPWRFPHPPAPWLLAEFAAAGADVRDDGVVSWPGDTLRHFMLGHVLAHELGHHVVQHERRLRGERGVRTREHEARADLIAARLRRLLD
;
A
#
# COMPACT_ATOMS: atom_id res chain seq x y z
N MET A 1 23.77 -21.63 20.61
CA MET A 1 24.07 -20.22 20.96
C MET A 1 22.81 -19.39 20.72
N SER A 2 22.22 -18.84 21.78
CA SER A 2 20.95 -18.08 21.73
C SER A 2 21.24 -16.61 21.39
N GLY A 3 21.15 -16.26 20.12
CA GLY A 3 21.27 -14.87 19.65
C GLY A 3 20.20 -13.97 20.26
N SER A 4 20.61 -12.79 20.73
CA SER A 4 19.73 -11.78 21.31
C SER A 4 18.72 -11.24 20.28
N LEU A 5 17.48 -11.05 20.71
CA LEU A 5 16.36 -10.51 19.92
C LEU A 5 16.64 -9.14 19.29
N ARG A 6 17.61 -8.41 19.84
CA ARG A 6 18.02 -7.09 19.36
C ARG A 6 19.06 -7.12 18.22
N THR A 7 19.84 -8.20 18.10
CA THR A 7 20.99 -8.26 17.17
C THR A 7 20.72 -9.05 15.90
N ASP A 8 19.79 -10.01 15.92
CA ASP A 8 19.51 -10.85 14.74
C ASP A 8 18.95 -10.00 13.58
N PRO A 9 19.48 -10.10 12.35
CA PRO A 9 18.94 -9.43 11.17
C PRO A 9 17.46 -9.69 10.93
N ARG A 10 16.77 -8.75 10.27
CA ARG A 10 15.33 -8.85 9.98
C ARG A 10 14.93 -10.16 9.29
N PRO A 11 15.65 -10.66 8.27
CA PRO A 11 15.31 -11.94 7.63
C PRO A 11 15.29 -13.11 8.61
N ILE A 12 16.26 -13.17 9.54
CA ILE A 12 16.34 -14.23 10.55
C ILE A 12 15.17 -14.15 11.54
N ARG A 13 14.83 -12.93 11.99
CA ARG A 13 13.68 -12.73 12.89
C ARG A 13 12.36 -13.09 12.20
N ALA A 14 12.21 -12.70 10.94
CA ALA A 14 11.04 -12.99 10.13
C ALA A 14 10.85 -14.50 9.96
N ALA A 15 11.88 -15.22 9.50
CA ALA A 15 11.82 -16.67 9.30
C ALA A 15 11.41 -17.47 10.56
N ARG A 16 11.67 -16.92 11.76
CA ARG A 16 11.34 -17.57 13.03
C ARG A 16 9.97 -17.18 13.60
N ARG A 17 9.43 -16.02 13.21
CA ARG A 17 8.34 -15.36 13.96
C ARG A 17 7.26 -14.75 13.10
N ALA A 18 7.48 -14.60 11.81
CA ALA A 18 6.48 -14.09 10.90
C ALA A 18 5.26 -14.99 10.98
N ARG A 19 4.11 -14.35 11.19
CA ARG A 19 2.81 -14.98 11.07
C ARG A 19 2.19 -14.40 9.82
N PHE A 20 1.57 -15.25 9.01
CA PHE A 20 0.90 -14.79 7.83
C PHE A 20 -0.24 -13.83 8.22
N PRO A 21 -0.31 -12.60 7.65
CA PRO A 21 -1.31 -11.62 8.05
C PRO A 21 -2.73 -12.10 7.76
N VAL A 22 -3.67 -11.73 8.63
CA VAL A 22 -5.09 -11.98 8.36
C VAL A 22 -5.55 -11.02 7.25
N VAL A 23 -6.05 -11.56 6.15
CA VAL A 23 -6.66 -10.77 5.08
C VAL A 23 -8.17 -10.79 5.25
N ARG A 24 -8.76 -9.63 5.55
CA ARG A 24 -10.21 -9.45 5.74
C ARG A 24 -10.78 -8.59 4.62
N VAL A 25 -12.05 -8.80 4.32
CA VAL A 25 -12.79 -8.01 3.34
C VAL A 25 -14.09 -7.50 3.93
N ARG A 26 -14.34 -6.22 3.74
CA ARG A 26 -15.65 -5.60 3.94
C ARG A 26 -16.28 -5.32 2.59
N ARG A 27 -17.62 -5.32 2.55
CA ARG A 27 -18.37 -4.98 1.33
C ARG A 27 -17.91 -3.60 0.81
N PRO A 28 -17.59 -3.47 -0.48
CA PRO A 28 -17.33 -2.16 -1.09
C PRO A 28 -18.52 -1.21 -0.93
N GLY A 29 -18.23 0.08 -0.97
CA GLY A 29 -19.22 1.14 -1.12
C GLY A 29 -20.00 1.01 -2.42
N HIS A 30 -21.12 1.72 -2.48
CA HIS A 30 -22.00 1.71 -3.65
C HIS A 30 -21.25 2.13 -4.93
N ARG A 31 -21.38 1.32 -6.00
CA ARG A 31 -20.70 1.49 -7.31
C ARG A 31 -19.16 1.49 -7.23
N ARG A 32 -18.59 0.91 -6.18
CA ARG A 32 -17.14 0.73 -6.00
C ARG A 32 -16.81 -0.75 -5.94
N HIS A 33 -15.54 -1.07 -6.08
CA HIS A 33 -15.04 -2.44 -6.03
C HIS A 33 -13.65 -2.48 -5.38
N HIS A 34 -13.25 -3.67 -4.91
CA HIS A 34 -11.86 -3.91 -4.51
C HIS A 34 -11.09 -4.39 -5.74
N PRO A 35 -10.15 -3.61 -6.30
CA PRO A 35 -9.48 -4.02 -7.53
C PRO A 35 -8.57 -5.24 -7.34
N ALA A 36 -8.04 -5.42 -6.12
CA ALA A 36 -7.33 -6.60 -5.69
C ALA A 36 -8.20 -7.40 -4.71
N PRO A 37 -8.76 -8.56 -5.09
CA PRO A 37 -9.49 -9.42 -4.18
C PRO A 37 -8.57 -10.01 -3.08
N PRO A 38 -9.14 -10.56 -2.00
CA PRO A 38 -8.37 -11.13 -0.89
C PRO A 38 -7.37 -12.21 -1.31
N ALA A 39 -7.69 -13.00 -2.34
CA ALA A 39 -6.80 -14.05 -2.85
C ALA A 39 -5.50 -13.44 -3.42
N ASP A 40 -5.62 -12.35 -4.18
CA ASP A 40 -4.47 -11.70 -4.81
C ASP A 40 -3.61 -10.98 -3.78
N VAL A 41 -4.22 -10.37 -2.76
CA VAL A 41 -3.48 -9.80 -1.61
C VAL A 41 -2.68 -10.90 -0.91
N ARG A 42 -3.26 -12.09 -0.69
CA ARG A 42 -2.54 -13.23 -0.09
C ARG A 42 -1.42 -13.73 -1.00
N ALA A 43 -1.66 -13.82 -2.30
CA ALA A 43 -0.66 -14.22 -3.27
C ALA A 43 0.53 -13.23 -3.29
N ALA A 44 0.26 -11.92 -3.33
CA ALA A 44 1.28 -10.89 -3.26
C ALA A 44 2.08 -10.95 -1.96
N LEU A 45 1.42 -11.11 -0.80
CA LEU A 45 2.12 -11.27 0.49
C LEU A 45 3.06 -12.48 0.50
N ARG A 46 2.65 -13.61 -0.11
CA ARG A 46 3.53 -14.78 -0.26
C ARG A 46 4.71 -14.50 -1.18
N ALA A 47 4.47 -13.86 -2.31
CA ALA A 47 5.52 -13.49 -3.27
C ALA A 47 6.55 -12.53 -2.66
N PHE A 48 6.08 -11.55 -1.88
CA PHE A 48 6.95 -10.64 -1.15
C PHE A 48 7.78 -11.36 -0.09
N GLY A 49 7.17 -12.30 0.63
CA GLY A 49 7.84 -13.13 1.61
C GLY A 49 7.83 -12.55 3.03
N GLU A 50 8.15 -13.44 3.98
CA GLU A 50 8.04 -13.21 5.43
C GLU A 50 8.79 -11.99 5.94
N GLU A 51 9.91 -11.64 5.30
CA GLU A 51 10.70 -10.47 5.65
C GLU A 51 9.85 -9.20 5.66
N PHE A 52 8.96 -9.03 4.69
CA PHE A 52 8.24 -7.77 4.50
C PHE A 52 6.96 -7.71 5.33
N TYR A 53 6.25 -8.83 5.49
CA TYR A 53 5.06 -8.87 6.34
C TYR A 53 5.35 -9.20 7.80
N TYR A 54 6.59 -9.45 8.20
CA TYR A 54 6.93 -9.65 9.62
C TYR A 54 6.50 -8.44 10.46
N GLY A 55 5.60 -8.69 11.42
CA GLY A 55 4.98 -7.67 12.28
C GLY A 55 3.65 -7.12 11.75
N VAL A 56 3.25 -7.46 10.52
CA VAL A 56 1.91 -7.15 10.00
C VAL A 56 0.91 -8.13 10.60
N ARG A 57 -0.15 -7.60 11.21
CA ARG A 57 -1.23 -8.36 11.84
C ARG A 57 -2.39 -8.59 10.87
N SER A 58 -2.73 -7.57 10.09
CA SER A 58 -3.85 -7.65 9.15
C SER A 58 -3.67 -6.75 7.93
N VAL A 59 -4.24 -7.21 6.82
CA VAL A 59 -4.56 -6.39 5.65
C VAL A 59 -6.08 -6.41 5.47
N GLU A 60 -6.71 -5.25 5.55
CA GLU A 60 -8.17 -5.14 5.43
C GLU A 60 -8.56 -4.40 4.16
N LEU A 61 -9.40 -5.04 3.34
CA LEU A 61 -10.07 -4.41 2.20
C LEU A 61 -11.34 -3.72 2.72
N ARG A 62 -11.39 -2.38 2.66
CA ARG A 62 -12.47 -1.57 3.26
C ARG A 62 -13.01 -0.51 2.29
N PRO A 63 -14.25 -0.04 2.47
CA PRO A 63 -14.70 1.17 1.79
C PRO A 63 -13.79 2.36 2.07
N ALA A 64 -13.49 3.15 1.05
CA ALA A 64 -12.81 4.44 1.23
C ALA A 64 -13.62 5.33 2.17
N PRO A 65 -12.97 6.14 3.02
CA PRO A 65 -13.67 7.13 3.83
C PRO A 65 -14.44 8.09 2.92
N ALA A 66 -15.55 8.63 3.42
CA ALA A 66 -16.27 9.68 2.72
C ALA A 66 -15.33 10.88 2.46
N PRO A 67 -15.50 11.60 1.33
CA PRO A 67 -14.73 12.82 1.06
C PRO A 67 -14.78 13.75 2.28
N GLY A 68 -13.60 14.10 2.83
CA GLY A 68 -13.48 14.98 4.00
C GLY A 68 -12.98 14.33 5.30
N VAL A 69 -12.89 12.99 5.40
CA VAL A 69 -12.37 12.30 6.59
C VAL A 69 -11.05 11.59 6.28
N GLY A 70 -9.94 12.03 6.88
CA GLY A 70 -8.63 11.36 6.77
C GLY A 70 -7.71 11.83 5.64
N ALA A 71 -7.81 13.09 5.23
CA ALA A 71 -6.86 13.68 4.28
C ALA A 71 -5.44 13.64 4.84
N VAL A 72 -4.51 13.01 4.11
CA VAL A 72 -3.08 13.21 4.35
C VAL A 72 -2.79 14.70 4.11
N ALA A 73 -2.24 15.41 5.08
CA ALA A 73 -1.93 16.83 4.93
C ALA A 73 -0.92 17.02 3.78
N GLY A 74 -1.29 17.78 2.72
CA GLY A 74 -0.35 18.16 1.65
C GLY A 74 -0.85 18.22 0.20
N VAL A 75 -2.06 17.77 -0.15
CA VAL A 75 -2.51 17.67 -1.58
C VAL A 75 -3.94 18.19 -1.81
N GLY A 76 -4.29 19.42 -1.40
CA GLY A 76 -5.56 20.07 -1.83
C GLY A 76 -6.89 19.38 -1.45
N ALA A 77 -8.01 20.09 -1.53
CA ALA A 77 -9.29 19.70 -0.94
C ALA A 77 -10.27 18.97 -1.88
N ASP A 78 -9.91 18.71 -3.14
CA ASP A 78 -10.82 18.09 -4.11
C ASP A 78 -10.43 16.64 -4.43
N SER A 79 -11.36 15.72 -4.14
CA SER A 79 -11.43 14.36 -4.72
C SER A 79 -10.16 13.49 -4.64
N ARG A 80 -9.51 13.41 -3.47
CA ARG A 80 -8.38 12.49 -3.31
C ARG A 80 -8.86 11.05 -3.24
N LEU A 81 -8.57 10.28 -4.28
CA LEU A 81 -8.59 8.83 -4.18
C LEU A 81 -7.62 8.41 -3.08
N VAL A 82 -8.14 7.70 -2.08
CA VAL A 82 -7.32 7.05 -1.08
C VAL A 82 -7.22 5.59 -1.49
N PHE A 83 -6.00 5.10 -1.68
CA PHE A 83 -5.76 3.73 -2.16
C PHE A 83 -5.45 2.77 -1.02
N GLY A 84 -4.61 3.20 -0.09
CA GLY A 84 -4.21 2.40 1.07
C GLY A 84 -3.77 3.27 2.23
N SER A 85 -3.61 2.63 3.38
CA SER A 85 -3.03 3.27 4.57
C SER A 85 -2.58 2.25 5.60
N LEU A 86 -1.41 2.48 6.18
CA LEU A 86 -0.99 1.90 7.45
C LEU A 86 -1.62 2.68 8.62
N VAL A 87 -2.79 2.23 9.08
CA VAL A 87 -3.62 2.92 10.08
C VAL A 87 -3.20 2.67 11.52
N GLY A 88 -2.36 1.66 11.74
CA GLY A 88 -1.83 1.30 13.04
C GLY A 88 -0.66 0.34 12.92
N PRO A 89 -0.04 -0.04 14.04
CA PRO A 89 1.11 -0.93 14.03
C PRO A 89 0.75 -2.29 13.41
N GLY A 90 1.27 -2.56 12.21
CA GLY A 90 1.00 -3.78 11.46
C GLY A 90 -0.44 -3.90 10.93
N GLU A 91 -1.20 -2.81 10.83
CA GLU A 91 -2.55 -2.80 10.29
C GLU A 91 -2.60 -2.00 8.99
N ILE A 92 -2.66 -2.72 7.87
CA ILE A 92 -2.77 -2.12 6.54
C ILE A 92 -4.23 -2.16 6.09
N VAL A 93 -4.70 -1.07 5.52
CA VAL A 93 -6.00 -0.98 4.86
C VAL A 93 -5.76 -0.72 3.38
N LEU A 94 -6.48 -1.45 2.53
CA LEU A 94 -6.61 -1.15 1.11
C LEU A 94 -8.06 -0.74 0.85
N TYR A 95 -8.24 0.39 0.18
CA TYR A 95 -9.56 0.97 -0.03
C TYR A 95 -10.13 0.56 -1.38
N ASP A 96 -11.45 0.38 -1.41
CA ASP A 96 -12.18 0.20 -2.65
C ASP A 96 -12.02 1.42 -3.59
N GLN A 97 -12.14 1.18 -4.89
CA GLN A 97 -12.00 2.20 -5.91
C GLN A 97 -13.26 2.29 -6.76
N PRO A 98 -13.58 3.48 -7.32
CA PRO A 98 -14.59 3.58 -8.35
C PRO A 98 -14.24 2.66 -9.54
N LEU A 99 -15.26 2.18 -10.24
CA LEU A 99 -15.04 1.45 -11.49
C LEU A 99 -14.38 2.38 -12.52
N PRO A 100 -13.32 1.95 -13.23
CA PRO A 100 -12.78 2.69 -14.36
C PRO A 100 -13.83 2.85 -15.49
N PRO A 101 -13.71 3.88 -16.34
CA PRO A 101 -12.70 4.93 -16.29
C PRO A 101 -12.97 5.93 -15.16
N TRP A 102 -11.91 6.39 -14.52
CA TRP A 102 -11.98 7.47 -13.53
C TRP A 102 -12.04 8.80 -14.26
N ARG A 103 -12.93 9.68 -13.78
CA ARG A 103 -13.05 11.05 -14.26
C ARG A 103 -12.76 11.99 -13.11
N PHE A 104 -11.71 12.78 -13.25
CA PHE A 104 -11.35 13.76 -12.24
C PHE A 104 -11.96 15.12 -12.60
N PRO A 105 -12.77 15.75 -11.72
CA PRO A 105 -13.32 17.08 -11.96
C PRO A 105 -12.24 18.14 -12.17
N HIS A 106 -11.09 17.96 -11.52
CA HIS A 106 -9.87 18.75 -11.71
C HIS A 106 -8.73 17.78 -12.00
N PRO A 107 -7.83 18.09 -12.95
CA PRO A 107 -6.69 17.23 -13.25
C PRO A 107 -5.90 16.92 -11.97
N PRO A 108 -5.59 15.64 -11.69
CA PRO A 108 -4.66 15.30 -10.62
C PRO A 108 -3.29 15.95 -10.86
N ALA A 109 -2.46 16.01 -9.82
CA ALA A 109 -1.11 16.52 -9.97
C ALA A 109 -0.34 15.72 -11.05
N PRO A 110 0.47 16.38 -11.91
CA PRO A 110 1.12 15.71 -13.04
C PRO A 110 1.96 14.49 -12.65
N TRP A 111 2.61 14.53 -11.49
CA TRP A 111 3.41 13.41 -11.00
C TRP A 111 2.55 12.17 -10.68
N LEU A 112 1.31 12.35 -10.23
CA LEU A 112 0.39 11.25 -9.93
C LEU A 112 -0.15 10.63 -11.22
N LEU A 113 -0.45 11.45 -12.22
CA LEU A 113 -0.80 10.97 -13.55
C LEU A 113 0.35 10.18 -14.20
N ALA A 114 1.59 10.66 -14.05
CA ALA A 114 2.78 9.93 -14.50
C ALA A 114 2.93 8.58 -13.76
N GLU A 115 2.61 8.53 -12.47
CA GLU A 115 2.61 7.28 -11.70
C GLU A 115 1.53 6.30 -12.21
N PHE A 116 0.31 6.78 -12.47
CA PHE A 116 -0.74 5.94 -13.07
C PHE A 116 -0.33 5.41 -14.44
N ALA A 117 0.22 6.26 -15.30
CA ALA A 117 0.70 5.87 -16.62
C ALA A 117 1.82 4.82 -16.52
N ALA A 118 2.79 5.02 -15.62
CA ALA A 118 3.86 4.06 -15.37
C ALA A 118 3.35 2.72 -14.82
N ALA A 119 2.19 2.71 -14.15
CA ALA A 119 1.51 1.51 -13.67
C ALA A 119 0.57 0.87 -14.71
N GLY A 120 0.54 1.37 -15.95
CA GLY A 120 -0.24 0.82 -17.05
C GLY A 120 -1.65 1.39 -17.19
N ALA A 121 -1.94 2.56 -16.60
CA ALA A 121 -3.15 3.30 -16.92
C ALA A 121 -3.03 4.01 -18.28
N ASP A 122 -4.14 4.10 -19.01
CA ASP A 122 -4.31 5.02 -20.13
C ASP A 122 -4.78 6.37 -19.57
N VAL A 123 -3.90 7.38 -19.61
CA VAL A 123 -4.16 8.73 -19.11
C VAL A 123 -4.38 9.67 -20.28
N ARG A 124 -5.54 10.33 -20.30
CA ARG A 124 -5.91 11.29 -21.35
C ARG A 124 -5.84 12.72 -20.84
N ASP A 125 -5.60 13.64 -21.75
CA ASP A 125 -5.45 15.08 -21.47
C ASP A 125 -6.72 15.71 -20.89
N ASP A 126 -7.89 15.09 -21.09
CA ASP A 126 -9.19 15.50 -20.54
C ASP A 126 -9.42 15.04 -19.08
N GLY A 127 -8.40 14.49 -18.42
CA GLY A 127 -8.48 14.03 -17.03
C GLY A 127 -9.21 12.70 -16.86
N VAL A 128 -9.38 11.94 -17.95
CA VAL A 128 -9.89 10.56 -17.92
C VAL A 128 -8.74 9.58 -17.74
N VAL A 129 -8.86 8.71 -16.74
CA VAL A 129 -7.89 7.64 -16.47
C VAL A 129 -8.57 6.29 -16.59
N SER A 130 -8.14 5.49 -17.56
CA SER A 130 -8.62 4.12 -17.77
C SER A 130 -7.57 3.13 -17.30
N TRP A 131 -8.03 2.00 -16.74
CA TRP A 131 -7.16 0.92 -16.30
C TRP A 131 -7.46 -0.34 -17.11
N PRO A 132 -6.79 -0.55 -18.25
CA PRO A 132 -7.08 -1.68 -19.13
C PRO A 132 -6.73 -3.03 -18.48
N GLY A 133 -7.60 -4.02 -18.66
CA GLY A 133 -7.41 -5.36 -18.13
C GLY A 133 -7.16 -5.34 -16.62
N ASP A 134 -5.99 -5.80 -16.23
CA ASP A 134 -5.62 -6.02 -14.84
C ASP A 134 -4.68 -4.94 -14.26
N THR A 135 -4.44 -3.84 -14.98
CA THR A 135 -3.43 -2.85 -14.56
C THR A 135 -3.79 -2.16 -13.25
N LEU A 136 -5.08 -1.94 -12.95
CA LEU A 136 -5.49 -1.41 -11.64
C LEU A 136 -5.21 -2.41 -10.51
N ARG A 137 -5.41 -3.71 -10.74
CA ARG A 137 -5.05 -4.75 -9.76
C ARG A 137 -3.56 -4.72 -9.50
N HIS A 138 -2.74 -4.69 -10.55
CA HIS A 138 -1.27 -4.63 -10.42
C HIS A 138 -0.80 -3.34 -9.74
N PHE A 139 -1.45 -2.21 -10.01
CA PHE A 139 -1.20 -0.96 -9.29
C PHE A 139 -1.49 -1.11 -7.78
N MET A 140 -2.67 -1.63 -7.42
CA MET A 140 -3.04 -1.82 -6.02
C MET A 140 -2.09 -2.76 -5.25
N LEU A 141 -1.53 -3.78 -5.91
CA LEU A 141 -0.61 -4.73 -5.27
C LEU A 141 0.84 -4.25 -5.28
N GLY A 142 1.35 -3.86 -6.44
CA GLY A 142 2.76 -3.54 -6.67
C GLY A 142 3.15 -2.12 -6.31
N HIS A 143 2.20 -1.18 -6.26
CA HIS A 143 2.46 0.20 -5.84
C HIS A 143 1.90 0.42 -4.44
N VAL A 144 0.59 0.26 -4.26
CA VAL A 144 -0.10 0.65 -3.02
C VAL A 144 0.26 -0.27 -1.85
N LEU A 145 -0.06 -1.58 -1.95
CA LEU A 145 0.24 -2.52 -0.87
C LEU A 145 1.76 -2.59 -0.59
N ALA A 146 2.58 -2.58 -1.64
CA ALA A 146 4.03 -2.58 -1.52
C ALA A 146 4.56 -1.35 -0.76
N HIS A 147 4.00 -0.16 -1.02
CA HIS A 147 4.36 1.08 -0.32
C HIS A 147 3.94 1.06 1.15
N GLU A 148 2.73 0.59 1.46
CA GLU A 148 2.29 0.44 2.86
C GLU A 148 3.12 -0.59 3.63
N LEU A 149 3.57 -1.67 2.97
CA LEU A 149 4.54 -2.60 3.55
C LEU A 149 5.91 -1.94 3.75
N GLY A 150 6.35 -1.08 2.84
CA GLY A 150 7.56 -0.27 3.00
C GLY A 150 7.49 0.59 4.27
N HIS A 151 6.40 1.33 4.45
CA HIS A 151 6.13 2.06 5.69
C HIS A 151 6.14 1.16 6.92
N HIS A 152 5.48 0.01 6.85
CA HIS A 152 5.45 -0.93 7.96
C HIS A 152 6.86 -1.40 8.33
N VAL A 153 7.68 -1.78 7.35
CA VAL A 153 9.07 -2.22 7.60
C VAL A 153 9.86 -1.12 8.33
N VAL A 154 9.82 0.10 7.82
CA VAL A 154 10.54 1.25 8.41
C VAL A 154 10.05 1.55 9.83
N GLN A 155 8.72 1.59 10.05
CA GLN A 155 8.14 1.83 11.37
C GLN A 155 8.43 0.71 12.36
N HIS A 156 8.37 -0.54 11.90
CA HIS A 156 8.62 -1.71 12.72
C HIS A 156 10.07 -1.77 13.18
N GLU A 157 11.04 -1.46 12.30
CA GLU A 157 12.45 -1.39 12.69
C GLU A 157 12.74 -0.30 13.71
N ARG A 158 12.21 0.92 13.50
CA ARG A 158 12.34 2.01 14.46
C ARG A 158 11.77 1.64 15.83
N ARG A 159 10.60 0.99 15.85
CA ARG A 159 9.98 0.49 17.08
C ARG A 159 10.87 -0.53 17.80
N LEU A 160 11.49 -1.46 17.08
CA LEU A 160 12.41 -2.44 17.67
C LEU A 160 13.68 -1.78 18.25
N ARG A 161 14.13 -0.66 17.67
CA ARG A 161 15.24 0.15 18.19
C ARG A 161 14.83 1.07 19.35
N GLY A 162 13.54 1.23 19.62
CA GLY A 162 13.02 2.13 20.66
C GLY A 162 12.97 3.60 20.23
N GLU A 163 13.14 3.88 18.94
CA GLU A 163 13.12 5.23 18.38
C GLU A 163 11.66 5.71 18.25
N ARG A 164 11.32 6.86 18.87
CA ARG A 164 10.06 7.58 18.65
C ARG A 164 10.36 8.85 17.85
N GLY A 165 9.69 9.04 16.72
CA GLY A 165 9.90 10.22 15.88
C GLY A 165 8.92 10.34 14.72
N VAL A 166 8.75 11.56 14.23
CA VAL A 166 7.83 11.95 13.15
C VAL A 166 8.28 11.33 11.81
N ARG A 167 7.35 11.12 10.86
CA ARG A 167 7.67 10.73 9.48
C ARG A 167 8.55 11.83 8.85
N THR A 168 9.74 11.44 8.38
CA THR A 168 10.67 12.34 7.70
C THR A 168 10.64 12.07 6.19
N ARG A 169 11.13 13.00 5.36
CA ARG A 169 11.28 12.78 3.91
C ARG A 169 12.12 11.53 3.59
N GLU A 170 13.07 11.21 4.46
CA GLU A 170 13.87 9.98 4.40
C GLU A 170 13.03 8.70 4.63
N HIS A 171 11.98 8.78 5.44
CA HIS A 171 11.05 7.66 5.66
C HIS A 171 10.32 7.33 4.37
N GLU A 172 9.73 8.34 3.72
CA GLU A 172 9.01 8.18 2.44
C GLU A 172 9.93 7.57 1.38
N ALA A 173 11.13 8.13 1.20
CA ALA A 173 12.10 7.60 0.24
C ALA A 173 12.50 6.14 0.52
N ARG A 174 12.63 5.75 1.80
CA ARG A 174 12.89 4.35 2.18
C ARG A 174 11.70 3.43 1.89
N ALA A 175 10.47 3.89 2.15
CA ALA A 175 9.26 3.15 1.83
C ALA A 175 9.15 2.91 0.32
N ASP A 176 9.43 3.94 -0.49
CA ASP A 176 9.44 3.86 -1.96
C ASP A 176 10.49 2.87 -2.49
N LEU A 177 11.70 2.88 -1.93
CA LEU A 177 12.75 1.92 -2.33
C LEU A 177 12.35 0.48 -2.02
N ILE A 178 11.71 0.24 -0.87
CA ILE A 178 11.18 -1.08 -0.53
C ILE A 178 10.04 -1.45 -1.48
N ALA A 179 9.11 -0.53 -1.75
CA ALA A 179 8.00 -0.75 -2.65
C ALA A 179 8.48 -1.13 -4.06
N ALA A 180 9.47 -0.40 -4.60
CA ALA A 180 10.08 -0.69 -5.88
C ALA A 180 10.75 -2.07 -5.92
N ARG A 181 11.38 -2.51 -4.81
CA ARG A 181 11.92 -3.88 -4.70
C ARG A 181 10.81 -4.92 -4.72
N LEU A 182 9.73 -4.69 -3.98
CA LEU A 182 8.59 -5.59 -3.90
C LEU A 182 7.83 -5.71 -5.23
N ARG A 183 7.64 -4.60 -5.94
CA ARG A 183 6.97 -4.57 -7.25
C ARG A 183 7.60 -5.55 -8.24
N ARG A 184 8.94 -5.60 -8.28
CA ARG A 184 9.72 -6.52 -9.14
C ARG A 184 9.53 -8.01 -8.82
N LEU A 185 8.85 -8.35 -7.71
CA LEU A 185 8.52 -9.74 -7.34
C LEU A 185 7.13 -10.16 -7.82
N LEU A 186 6.34 -9.23 -8.39
CA LEU A 186 5.01 -9.50 -8.94
C LEU A 186 4.99 -9.52 -10.48
N ASP A 187 6.08 -9.06 -11.10
CA ASP A 187 6.33 -9.13 -12.54
C ASP A 187 6.86 -10.53 -12.92
#